data_AF-A0A3D3FBW2-F1
#
_entry.id   AF-A0A3D3FBW2-F1
#
_cell.length_a   1.000
_cell.length_b   1.000
_cell.length_c   1.000
_cell.angle_alpha   90.00
_cell.angle_beta   90.00
_cell.angle_gamma   90.00
#
_symmetry.space_group_name_H-M   'P 1'
#
loop_
_entity.id
_entity.type
_entity.pdbx_description
1 polymer ?
#
loop_
_entity_poly.entity_id
_entity_poly.type
_entity_poly.pdbx_seq_one_letter_code
_entity_poly.pdbx_strand_id
1 'polypeptide(L)'
;MKLKRIISLICCAALLISTPVLAHAKGSGNMNNGGGRGMGNGSGGSYWNDEDGVRITVVRSSDNKPVSRPFDMTNYNENNVNTFFIQKSKLHYRNGSVLQPGYGIYKSCRAAKVIPKIITESGNANIAAIRYYFTKELIIKYIAQCVGTSYLKLTDGKYKLLLEPIAYFYFDGYKYAMTATEAALYDEALGGGLRAEMVSLTHQQLPLSMFLEHPDLGYPAFHGNKRGRQSDSMIISQL
;
A
#
# COMPACT_ATOMS: atom_id res chain seq x y z
N MET A 1 -3.07 -59.15 -9.60
CA MET A 1 -1.93 -58.25 -9.89
C MET A 1 -0.81 -58.57 -8.90
N LYS A 2 0.44 -58.85 -9.33
CA LYS A 2 1.53 -59.24 -8.40
C LYS A 2 1.83 -58.11 -7.40
N LEU A 3 2.02 -58.43 -6.11
CA LEU A 3 2.23 -57.46 -5.00
C LEU A 3 3.27 -56.37 -5.32
N LYS A 4 4.33 -56.72 -6.06
CA LYS A 4 5.38 -55.79 -6.52
C LYS A 4 4.84 -54.67 -7.44
N ARG A 5 3.83 -54.95 -8.28
CA ARG A 5 3.17 -53.93 -9.13
C ARG A 5 2.30 -52.98 -8.31
N ILE A 6 1.64 -53.47 -7.26
CA ILE A 6 0.82 -52.64 -6.37
C ILE A 6 1.71 -51.67 -5.59
N ILE A 7 2.83 -52.17 -5.04
CA ILE A 7 3.80 -51.33 -4.32
C ILE A 7 4.41 -50.27 -5.25
N SER A 8 4.76 -50.65 -6.49
CA SER A 8 5.25 -49.70 -7.48
C SER A 8 4.24 -48.59 -7.80
N LEU A 9 2.96 -48.94 -7.93
CA LEU A 9 1.88 -47.97 -8.17
C LEU A 9 1.68 -47.03 -6.98
N ILE A 10 1.75 -47.54 -5.75
CA ILE A 10 1.65 -46.73 -4.53
C ILE A 10 2.84 -45.78 -4.39
N CYS A 11 4.06 -46.24 -4.68
CA CYS A 11 5.25 -45.37 -4.67
C CYS A 11 5.19 -44.28 -5.75
N CYS A 12 4.72 -44.60 -6.96
CA CYS A 12 4.51 -43.59 -8.00
C CYS A 12 3.42 -42.57 -7.61
N ALA A 13 2.33 -43.01 -7.00
CA ALA A 13 1.28 -42.11 -6.51
C ALA A 13 1.79 -41.21 -5.37
N ALA A 14 2.57 -41.75 -4.42
CA ALA A 14 3.17 -40.97 -3.35
C ALA A 14 4.14 -39.90 -3.88
N LEU A 15 4.96 -40.24 -4.88
CA LEU A 15 5.88 -39.30 -5.53
C LEU A 15 5.15 -38.16 -6.25
N LEU A 16 4.03 -38.45 -6.94
CA LEU A 16 3.22 -37.44 -7.60
C LEU A 16 2.54 -36.47 -6.61
N ILE A 17 2.09 -36.98 -5.46
CA ILE A 17 1.47 -36.16 -4.39
C ILE A 17 2.52 -35.32 -3.64
N SER A 18 3.77 -35.75 -3.60
CA SER A 18 4.87 -35.05 -2.93
C SER A 18 5.54 -33.94 -3.75
N THR A 19 5.06 -33.65 -4.97
CA THR A 19 5.57 -32.51 -5.73
C THR A 19 5.02 -31.22 -5.12
N PRO A 20 5.86 -30.30 -4.60
CA PRO A 20 5.37 -29.00 -4.16
C PRO A 20 4.85 -28.28 -5.40
N VAL A 21 3.53 -28.08 -5.48
CA VAL A 21 2.96 -27.17 -6.46
C VAL A 21 3.57 -25.81 -6.18
N LEU A 22 4.45 -25.35 -7.07
CA LEU A 22 4.90 -23.97 -7.11
C LEU A 22 3.67 -23.12 -7.41
N ALA A 23 2.98 -22.70 -6.35
CA ALA A 23 1.94 -21.69 -6.41
C ALA A 23 2.63 -20.37 -6.74
N HIS A 24 2.86 -20.13 -8.03
CA HIS A 24 3.20 -18.81 -8.51
C HIS A 24 2.08 -17.88 -8.07
N ALA A 25 2.41 -16.86 -7.28
CA ALA A 25 1.51 -15.76 -6.98
C ALA A 25 1.19 -15.03 -8.29
N LYS A 26 0.19 -15.51 -9.00
CA LYS A 26 -0.23 -15.03 -10.31
C LYS A 26 -1.15 -13.83 -10.10
N GLY A 27 -0.55 -12.65 -9.93
CA GLY A 27 -1.25 -11.37 -9.95
C GLY A 27 -0.48 -10.40 -10.82
N SER A 28 -1.15 -9.73 -11.77
CA SER A 28 -0.53 -8.67 -12.59
C SER A 28 -0.49 -7.32 -11.88
N GLY A 29 -1.23 -7.17 -10.77
CA GLY A 29 -1.40 -5.92 -10.02
C GLY A 29 -2.24 -4.89 -10.78
N ASN A 30 -3.22 -4.29 -10.12
CA ASN A 30 -4.09 -3.26 -10.70
C ASN A 30 -3.67 -1.85 -10.22
N MET A 31 -2.48 -1.40 -10.63
CA MET A 31 -1.87 -0.17 -10.11
C MET A 31 -1.15 0.60 -11.21
N ASN A 32 -1.41 1.89 -11.37
CA ASN A 32 -0.72 2.80 -12.27
C ASN A 32 -0.26 4.04 -11.49
N ASN A 33 0.53 4.92 -12.10
CA ASN A 33 1.00 6.15 -11.48
C ASN A 33 1.01 7.35 -12.44
N GLY A 34 1.37 8.49 -11.86
CA GLY A 34 1.68 9.74 -12.52
C GLY A 34 2.36 10.68 -11.52
N GLY A 35 2.41 11.96 -11.85
CA GLY A 35 2.93 12.99 -10.95
C GLY A 35 3.43 14.24 -11.68
N GLY A 36 3.86 15.21 -10.89
CA GLY A 36 4.32 16.52 -11.36
C GLY A 36 5.81 16.60 -11.63
N ARG A 37 6.25 17.75 -12.17
CA ARG A 37 7.69 18.10 -12.22
C ARG A 37 8.07 18.88 -10.98
N GLY A 38 9.01 18.33 -10.21
CA GLY A 38 9.67 19.01 -9.11
C GLY A 38 8.83 19.10 -7.85
N MET A 39 9.53 19.24 -6.73
CA MET A 39 8.94 19.49 -5.43
C MET A 39 9.23 20.95 -5.13
N GLY A 40 8.20 21.78 -5.01
CA GLY A 40 8.42 23.14 -4.52
C GLY A 40 9.13 23.09 -3.15
N ASN A 41 9.81 24.16 -2.79
CA ASN A 41 10.34 24.29 -1.45
C ASN A 41 9.15 24.62 -0.54
N GLY A 42 8.85 23.76 0.44
CA GLY A 42 7.97 24.15 1.55
C GLY A 42 8.57 25.33 2.32
N SER A 43 7.76 26.00 3.13
CA SER A 43 8.25 27.04 4.04
C SER A 43 8.76 26.43 5.34
N GLY A 44 9.85 26.98 5.89
CA GLY A 44 10.30 26.67 7.25
C GLY A 44 10.51 25.17 7.52
N GLY A 45 9.84 24.66 8.56
CA GLY A 45 9.92 23.26 9.04
C GLY A 45 9.09 22.24 8.27
N SER A 46 8.61 22.60 7.07
CA SER A 46 7.79 21.73 6.22
C SER A 46 8.59 21.25 5.00
N TYR A 47 8.93 19.97 4.97
CA TYR A 47 9.77 19.38 3.92
C TYR A 47 9.62 17.86 3.85
N TRP A 48 10.13 17.26 2.79
CA TRP A 48 10.13 15.81 2.59
C TRP A 48 11.52 15.34 2.20
N ASN A 49 12.03 14.35 2.95
CA ASN A 49 13.38 13.79 2.76
C ASN A 49 13.38 12.57 1.84
N ASP A 50 12.48 12.54 0.85
CA ASP A 50 12.31 11.39 -0.01
C ASP A 50 12.07 10.10 0.81
N GLU A 51 11.29 10.16 1.88
CA GLU A 51 10.97 9.00 2.73
C GLU A 51 9.55 8.51 2.44
N ASP A 52 9.42 7.25 2.02
CA ASP A 52 8.15 6.65 1.62
C ASP A 52 7.94 5.24 2.16
N GLY A 53 6.70 4.77 2.03
CA GLY A 53 6.28 3.43 2.41
C GLY A 53 4.97 3.06 1.75
N VAL A 54 4.40 1.95 2.22
CA VAL A 54 3.09 1.48 1.78
C VAL A 54 2.27 1.01 2.97
N ARG A 55 1.02 1.43 3.04
CA ARG A 55 -0.01 0.81 3.87
C ARG A 55 -0.55 -0.40 3.14
N ILE A 56 -0.59 -1.53 3.84
CA ILE A 56 -1.06 -2.80 3.29
C ILE A 56 -2.30 -3.22 4.06
N THR A 57 -3.36 -3.52 3.32
CA THR A 57 -4.57 -4.14 3.86
C THR A 57 -4.88 -5.41 3.10
N VAL A 58 -5.13 -6.51 3.82
CA VAL A 58 -5.65 -7.73 3.21
C VAL A 58 -7.16 -7.60 3.09
N VAL A 59 -7.66 -7.76 1.86
CA VAL A 59 -9.06 -7.58 1.51
C VAL A 59 -9.61 -8.89 0.98
N ARG A 60 -10.79 -9.30 1.43
CA ARG A 60 -11.46 -10.47 0.89
C ARG A 60 -12.09 -10.13 -0.46
N SER A 61 -11.82 -10.94 -1.48
CA SER A 61 -12.25 -10.70 -2.86
C SER A 61 -13.76 -10.77 -3.06
N SER A 62 -14.48 -11.55 -2.25
CA SER A 62 -15.92 -11.80 -2.45
C SER A 62 -16.81 -10.60 -2.12
N ASP A 63 -16.35 -9.72 -1.22
CA ASP A 63 -17.16 -8.61 -0.69
C ASP A 63 -16.35 -7.33 -0.40
N ASN A 64 -15.10 -7.28 -0.87
CA ASN A 64 -14.18 -6.15 -0.68
C ASN A 64 -13.98 -5.74 0.79
N LYS A 65 -14.18 -6.67 1.72
CA LYS A 65 -14.08 -6.38 3.15
C LYS A 65 -12.61 -6.46 3.62
N PRO A 66 -12.08 -5.45 4.34
CA PRO A 66 -10.82 -5.59 5.05
C PRO A 66 -10.92 -6.74 6.06
N VAL A 67 -9.98 -7.68 6.00
CA VAL A 67 -9.89 -8.83 6.92
C VAL A 67 -8.63 -8.80 7.78
N SER A 68 -7.80 -7.77 7.62
CA SER A 68 -6.68 -7.45 8.50
C SER A 68 -6.79 -6.02 9.00
N ARG A 69 -6.16 -5.73 10.14
CA ARG A 69 -5.80 -4.35 10.45
C ARG A 69 -4.79 -3.88 9.39
N PRO A 70 -4.96 -2.67 8.82
CA PRO A 70 -3.93 -2.10 7.97
C PRO A 70 -2.62 -1.95 8.75
N PHE A 71 -1.49 -2.13 8.06
CA PHE A 71 -0.17 -1.94 8.64
C PHE A 71 0.77 -1.34 7.60
N ASP A 72 1.80 -0.65 8.08
CA ASP A 72 2.68 0.13 7.20
C ASP A 72 4.02 -0.60 7.03
N MET A 73 4.52 -0.67 5.81
CA MET A 73 5.85 -1.18 5.48
C MET A 73 6.71 -0.07 4.91
N THR A 74 7.99 -0.02 5.30
CA THR A 74 8.92 1.00 4.83
C THR A 74 10.38 0.49 4.80
N ASN A 75 11.21 1.16 4.01
CA ASN A 75 12.66 0.99 4.00
C ASN A 75 13.36 1.82 5.08
N TYR A 76 12.67 2.81 5.65
CA TYR A 76 13.23 3.85 6.51
C TYR A 76 13.03 3.53 7.99
N ASN A 77 13.79 4.22 8.86
CA ASN A 77 13.60 4.14 10.29
C ASN A 77 12.66 5.26 10.75
N GLU A 78 11.42 4.91 11.02
CA GLU A 78 10.32 5.85 11.29
C GLU A 78 9.97 5.94 12.78
N ASN A 79 10.93 5.60 13.66
CA ASN A 79 10.76 5.73 15.11
C ASN A 79 10.62 7.19 15.58
N ASN A 80 10.96 8.16 14.73
CA ASN A 80 10.85 9.59 15.01
C ASN A 80 9.58 10.23 14.41
N VAL A 81 8.64 9.45 13.88
CA VAL A 81 7.32 9.98 13.48
C VAL A 81 6.60 10.51 14.71
N ASN A 82 6.32 11.82 14.71
CA ASN A 82 5.64 12.51 15.80
C ASN A 82 4.11 12.37 15.69
N THR A 83 3.59 12.47 14.47
CA THR A 83 2.15 12.53 14.23
C THR A 83 1.72 11.52 13.18
N PHE A 84 0.69 10.75 13.47
CA PHE A 84 0.12 9.76 12.58
C PHE A 84 -1.34 9.54 12.92
N PHE A 85 -2.08 8.88 12.05
CA PHE A 85 -3.45 8.48 12.30
C PHE A 85 -3.54 6.99 12.60
N ILE A 86 -4.60 6.58 13.30
CA ILE A 86 -4.92 5.17 13.47
C ILE A 86 -4.96 4.54 12.07
N GLN A 87 -4.10 3.54 11.85
CA GLN A 87 -3.92 2.88 10.56
C GLN A 87 -5.25 2.33 10.04
N LYS A 88 -5.82 3.09 9.11
CA LYS A 88 -7.04 2.79 8.37
C LYS A 88 -6.70 2.86 6.89
N SER A 89 -7.39 2.04 6.11
CA SER A 89 -7.34 2.08 4.65
C SER A 89 -8.51 2.86 4.09
N LYS A 90 -8.43 3.23 2.82
CA LYS A 90 -9.56 3.78 2.05
C LYS A 90 -10.89 3.03 2.27
N LEU A 91 -10.85 1.71 2.44
CA LEU A 91 -12.07 0.91 2.68
C LEU A 91 -12.75 1.25 4.01
N HIS A 92 -11.97 1.63 5.03
CA HIS A 92 -12.50 2.06 6.32
C HIS A 92 -13.10 3.48 6.21
N TYR A 93 -12.39 4.39 5.55
CA TYR A 93 -12.82 5.76 5.34
C TYR A 93 -14.09 5.84 4.48
N ARG A 94 -14.17 5.05 3.40
CA ARG A 94 -15.39 4.88 2.59
C ARG A 94 -16.59 4.45 3.42
N ASN A 95 -16.36 3.58 4.40
CA ASN A 95 -17.40 3.07 5.29
C ASN A 95 -17.66 3.99 6.50
N GLY A 96 -17.34 5.28 6.39
CA GLY A 96 -17.67 6.31 7.38
C GLY A 96 -16.72 6.42 8.57
N SER A 97 -15.55 5.75 8.52
CA SER A 97 -14.54 5.98 9.55
C SER A 97 -14.03 7.42 9.49
N VAL A 98 -14.07 8.12 10.62
CA VAL A 98 -13.46 9.45 10.74
C VAL A 98 -11.94 9.34 10.92
N LEU A 99 -11.24 10.39 10.51
CA LEU A 99 -9.81 10.58 10.77
C LEU A 99 -9.59 10.68 12.28
N GLN A 100 -8.68 9.88 12.83
CA GLN A 100 -8.42 9.82 14.27
C GLN A 100 -6.92 9.80 14.53
N PRO A 101 -6.40 10.71 15.37
CA PRO A 101 -4.99 10.71 15.71
C PRO A 101 -4.61 9.38 16.39
N GLY A 102 -3.45 8.86 16.02
CA GLY A 102 -2.82 7.77 16.75
C GLY A 102 -2.23 8.26 18.07
N TYR A 103 -2.17 7.37 19.05
CA TYR A 103 -1.49 7.62 20.32
C TYR A 103 -0.32 6.65 20.51
N GLY A 104 0.73 7.13 21.15
CA GLY A 104 1.95 6.37 21.42
C GLY A 104 2.92 6.38 20.24
N ILE A 105 3.68 5.29 20.12
CA ILE A 105 4.76 5.18 19.13
C ILE A 105 4.18 4.71 17.79
N TYR A 106 4.48 5.43 16.71
CA TYR A 106 4.15 5.00 15.35
C TYR A 106 4.81 3.65 15.05
N LYS A 107 4.05 2.72 14.47
CA LYS A 107 4.53 1.37 14.15
C LYS A 107 4.51 1.14 12.66
N SER A 108 5.68 0.82 12.12
CA SER A 108 5.86 0.29 10.78
C SER A 108 6.72 -0.97 10.82
N CYS A 109 6.50 -1.86 9.86
CA CYS A 109 7.30 -3.04 9.64
C CYS A 109 8.44 -2.69 8.69
N ARG A 110 9.68 -2.96 9.09
CA ARG A 110 10.82 -2.85 8.18
C ARG A 110 10.70 -3.90 7.09
N ALA A 111 10.90 -3.51 5.84
CA ALA A 111 10.77 -4.44 4.73
C ALA A 111 11.90 -5.49 4.73
N ALA A 112 11.55 -6.78 4.57
CA ALA A 112 12.53 -7.87 4.48
C ALA A 112 13.43 -7.78 3.24
N LYS A 113 12.95 -7.12 2.19
CA LYS A 113 13.72 -6.66 1.03
C LYS A 113 13.36 -5.22 0.75
N VAL A 114 14.30 -4.46 0.19
CA VAL A 114 14.07 -3.06 -0.19
C VAL A 114 12.85 -2.94 -1.10
N ILE A 115 11.86 -2.16 -0.66
CA ILE A 115 10.68 -1.80 -1.45
C ILE A 115 11.15 -0.87 -2.58
N PRO A 116 10.79 -1.11 -3.86
CA PRO A 116 11.05 -0.16 -4.92
C PRO A 116 10.43 1.19 -4.58
N LYS A 117 11.13 2.27 -4.93
CA LYS A 117 10.65 3.63 -4.68
C LYS A 117 9.23 3.83 -5.22
N ILE A 118 8.31 4.29 -4.37
CA ILE A 118 6.88 4.44 -4.66
C ILE A 118 6.58 5.89 -5.00
N ILE A 119 7.00 6.82 -4.14
CA ILE A 119 6.79 8.26 -4.34
C ILE A 119 8.07 8.84 -4.90
N THR A 120 8.00 9.60 -6.00
CA THR A 120 9.21 10.22 -6.58
C THR A 120 8.94 11.69 -6.86
N GLU A 121 10.01 12.51 -6.81
CA GLU A 121 9.92 13.93 -7.17
C GLU A 121 9.45 14.15 -8.62
N SER A 122 9.75 13.18 -9.50
CA SER A 122 9.45 13.24 -10.92
C SER A 122 8.07 12.69 -11.29
N GLY A 123 7.37 12.05 -10.34
CA GLY A 123 6.12 11.34 -10.61
C GLY A 123 6.25 10.03 -11.39
N ASN A 124 7.48 9.60 -11.71
CA ASN A 124 7.74 8.43 -12.56
C ASN A 124 8.29 7.25 -11.74
N ALA A 125 7.49 6.74 -10.80
CA ALA A 125 7.85 5.51 -10.09
C ALA A 125 7.80 4.28 -11.00
N ASN A 126 8.61 3.26 -10.73
CA ASN A 126 8.63 2.04 -11.52
C ASN A 126 7.50 1.09 -11.09
N ILE A 127 6.29 1.34 -11.62
CA ILE A 127 5.10 0.53 -11.31
C ILE A 127 5.31 -0.96 -11.61
N ALA A 128 6.04 -1.32 -12.66
CA ALA A 128 6.33 -2.72 -12.97
C ALA A 128 7.16 -3.38 -11.85
N ALA A 129 8.18 -2.67 -11.33
CA ALA A 129 8.98 -3.14 -10.21
C ALA A 129 8.16 -3.23 -8.91
N ILE A 130 7.27 -2.26 -8.64
CA ILE A 130 6.38 -2.26 -7.48
C ILE A 130 5.41 -3.45 -7.54
N ARG A 131 4.72 -3.64 -8.68
CA ARG A 131 3.84 -4.80 -8.92
C ARG A 131 4.61 -6.10 -8.69
N TYR A 132 5.78 -6.24 -9.32
CA TYR A 132 6.62 -7.43 -9.15
C TYR A 132 7.07 -7.64 -7.70
N TYR A 133 7.36 -6.58 -6.95
CA TYR A 133 7.75 -6.70 -5.54
C TYR A 133 6.64 -7.32 -4.69
N PHE A 134 5.40 -6.81 -4.80
CA PHE A 134 4.27 -7.30 -4.00
C PHE A 134 3.69 -8.64 -4.47
N THR A 135 4.16 -9.17 -5.60
CA THR A 135 3.83 -10.53 -6.06
C THR A 135 4.93 -11.55 -5.72
N LYS A 136 6.05 -11.14 -5.12
CA LYS A 136 7.11 -12.08 -4.72
C LYS A 136 6.67 -12.94 -3.53
N GLU A 137 6.87 -14.25 -3.64
CA GLU A 137 6.54 -15.21 -2.58
C GLU A 137 7.10 -14.80 -1.21
N LEU A 138 8.39 -14.40 -1.16
CA LEU A 138 9.02 -13.97 0.10
C LEU A 138 8.29 -12.77 0.73
N ILE A 139 7.85 -11.82 -0.09
CA ILE A 139 7.15 -10.61 0.37
C ILE A 139 5.76 -10.99 0.87
N ILE A 140 5.04 -11.87 0.15
CA ILE A 140 3.72 -12.36 0.58
C ILE A 140 3.84 -13.18 1.87
N LYS A 141 4.88 -14.00 2.03
CA LYS A 141 5.18 -14.72 3.29
C LYS A 141 5.38 -13.75 4.45
N TYR A 142 6.12 -12.67 4.22
CA TYR A 142 6.34 -11.63 5.25
C TYR A 142 5.04 -10.90 5.61
N ILE A 143 4.23 -10.52 4.61
CA ILE A 143 2.91 -9.92 4.81
C ILE A 143 2.01 -10.89 5.60
N ALA A 144 2.04 -12.18 5.26
CA ALA A 144 1.26 -13.21 5.95
C ALA A 144 1.63 -13.28 7.44
N GLN A 145 2.93 -13.21 7.78
CA GLN A 145 3.38 -13.15 9.16
C GLN A 145 2.89 -11.90 9.88
N CYS A 146 2.98 -10.72 9.24
CA CYS A 146 2.55 -9.44 9.82
C CYS A 146 1.06 -9.45 10.18
N VAL A 147 0.22 -10.09 9.37
CA VAL A 147 -1.24 -10.15 9.60
C VAL A 147 -1.70 -11.42 10.33
N GLY A 148 -0.78 -12.32 10.71
CA GLY A 148 -1.11 -13.54 11.44
C GLY A 148 -1.83 -14.62 10.61
N THR A 149 -1.48 -14.78 9.34
CA THR A 149 -2.04 -15.78 8.41
C THR A 149 -0.94 -16.58 7.69
N SER A 150 -1.30 -17.46 6.75
CA SER A 150 -0.35 -18.23 5.95
C SER A 150 -0.24 -17.70 4.51
N TYR A 151 0.92 -17.94 3.89
CA TYR A 151 1.14 -17.69 2.45
C TYR A 151 0.07 -18.37 1.60
N LEU A 152 -0.19 -19.65 1.86
CA LEU A 152 -1.20 -20.44 1.13
C LEU A 152 -2.58 -19.82 1.21
N LYS A 153 -2.96 -19.26 2.37
CA LYS A 153 -4.25 -18.59 2.53
C LYS A 153 -4.30 -17.26 1.78
N LEU A 154 -3.22 -16.48 1.75
CA LEU A 154 -3.19 -15.22 0.98
C LEU A 154 -3.17 -15.44 -0.54
N THR A 155 -2.71 -16.59 -1.00
CA THR A 155 -2.57 -16.90 -2.44
C THR A 155 -3.62 -17.88 -2.98
N ASP A 156 -4.65 -18.23 -2.19
CA ASP A 156 -5.73 -19.13 -2.60
C ASP A 156 -6.78 -18.49 -3.56
N GLY A 157 -6.56 -17.23 -3.94
CA GLY A 157 -7.44 -16.45 -4.83
C GLY A 157 -8.60 -15.73 -4.12
N LYS A 158 -8.81 -15.95 -2.82
CA LYS A 158 -9.91 -15.33 -2.06
C LYS A 158 -9.56 -13.97 -1.45
N TYR A 159 -8.31 -13.55 -1.56
CA TYR A 159 -7.82 -12.30 -0.99
C TYR A 159 -7.05 -11.47 -2.02
N LYS A 160 -7.08 -10.16 -1.80
CA LYS A 160 -6.31 -9.14 -2.52
C LYS A 160 -5.52 -8.32 -1.51
N LEU A 161 -4.40 -7.75 -1.95
CA LEU A 161 -3.70 -6.71 -1.22
C LEU A 161 -4.18 -5.35 -1.73
N LEU A 162 -4.72 -4.52 -0.84
CA LEU A 162 -4.86 -3.09 -1.07
C LEU A 162 -3.57 -2.42 -0.60
N LEU A 163 -2.93 -1.71 -1.53
CA LEU A 163 -1.67 -1.03 -1.33
C LEU A 163 -1.91 0.48 -1.46
N GLU A 164 -1.57 1.24 -0.43
CA GLU A 164 -1.73 2.69 -0.41
C GLU A 164 -0.37 3.33 -0.07
N PRO A 165 0.18 4.19 -0.93
CA PRO A 165 1.42 4.91 -0.64
C PRO A 165 1.32 5.69 0.68
N ILE A 166 2.43 5.74 1.41
CA ILE A 166 2.61 6.57 2.60
C ILE A 166 3.80 7.49 2.36
N ALA A 167 3.63 8.77 2.67
CA ALA A 167 4.74 9.71 2.76
C ALA A 167 5.11 9.95 4.23
N TYR A 168 6.42 10.01 4.49
CA TYR A 168 6.99 10.43 5.75
C TYR A 168 7.62 11.81 5.59
N PHE A 169 6.96 12.86 6.07
CA PHE A 169 7.36 14.24 5.80
C PHE A 169 7.24 15.11 7.04
N TYR A 170 7.95 16.22 7.06
CA TYR A 170 7.81 17.22 8.11
C TYR A 170 6.77 18.26 7.69
N PHE A 171 5.92 18.64 8.63
CA PHE A 171 4.99 19.75 8.50
C PHE A 171 4.97 20.50 9.82
N ASP A 172 5.24 21.81 9.77
CA ASP A 172 5.39 22.66 10.95
C ASP A 172 6.36 22.08 12.00
N GLY A 173 7.48 21.48 11.54
CA GLY A 173 8.53 20.95 12.40
C GLY A 173 8.27 19.55 13.00
N TYR A 174 7.09 18.97 12.80
CA TYR A 174 6.76 17.61 13.25
C TYR A 174 6.80 16.63 12.09
N LYS A 175 7.32 15.42 12.31
CA LYS A 175 7.32 14.35 11.31
C LYS A 175 5.97 13.62 11.29
N TYR A 176 5.36 13.56 10.12
CA TYR A 176 4.07 12.93 9.85
C TYR A 176 4.22 11.65 9.02
N ALA A 177 3.34 10.68 9.28
CA ALA A 177 3.10 9.54 8.40
C ALA A 177 1.66 9.55 7.91
N MET A 178 1.44 9.72 6.61
CA MET A 178 0.09 9.81 6.04
C MET A 178 -0.01 9.11 4.68
N THR A 179 -1.14 8.45 4.45
CA THR A 179 -1.62 8.11 3.11
C THR A 179 -2.22 9.34 2.42
N ALA A 180 -2.45 9.27 1.09
CA ALA A 180 -3.11 10.37 0.36
C ALA A 180 -4.47 10.75 0.94
N THR A 181 -5.28 9.75 1.31
CA THR A 181 -6.61 9.97 1.91
C THR A 181 -6.51 10.68 3.25
N GLU A 182 -5.53 10.31 4.08
CA GLU A 182 -5.32 10.94 5.37
C GLU A 182 -4.82 12.38 5.23
N ALA A 183 -3.95 12.63 4.25
CA ALA A 183 -3.49 13.98 3.95
C ALA A 183 -4.64 14.89 3.52
N ALA A 184 -5.54 14.42 2.66
CA ALA A 184 -6.72 15.19 2.22
C ALA A 184 -7.71 15.44 3.36
N LEU A 185 -8.05 14.41 4.15
CA LEU A 185 -8.95 14.56 5.30
C LEU A 185 -8.36 15.49 6.37
N TYR A 186 -7.04 15.44 6.57
CA TYR A 186 -6.35 16.33 7.49
C TYR A 186 -6.29 17.76 6.97
N ASP A 187 -6.07 17.96 5.67
CA ASP A 187 -6.09 19.28 5.06
C ASP A 187 -7.46 19.94 5.14
N GLU A 188 -8.56 19.19 4.92
CA GLU A 188 -9.93 19.66 5.15
C GLU A 188 -10.12 20.09 6.61
N ALA A 189 -9.62 19.31 7.57
CA ALA A 189 -9.70 19.65 8.99
C ALA A 189 -8.88 20.88 9.38
N LEU A 190 -7.78 21.16 8.66
CA LEU A 190 -6.94 22.35 8.84
C LEU A 190 -7.41 23.58 8.04
N GLY A 191 -8.41 23.43 7.17
CA GLY A 191 -8.84 24.51 6.28
C GLY A 191 -7.82 24.85 5.18
N GLY A 192 -7.06 23.87 4.70
CA GLY A 192 -6.15 24.04 3.56
C GLY A 192 -4.67 24.28 3.90
N GLY A 193 -4.31 24.26 5.18
CA GLY A 193 -2.96 24.58 5.64
C GLY A 193 -1.88 23.59 5.18
N LEU A 194 -2.17 22.29 5.20
CA LEU A 194 -1.22 21.27 4.76
C LEU A 194 -0.96 21.41 3.26
N ARG A 195 -2.01 21.62 2.48
CA ARG A 195 -1.92 21.83 1.05
C ARG A 195 -1.19 23.13 0.75
N ALA A 196 -1.42 24.22 1.48
CA ALA A 196 -0.74 25.49 1.23
C ALA A 196 0.80 25.36 1.24
N GLU A 197 1.35 24.51 2.12
CA GLU A 197 2.80 24.34 2.25
C GLU A 197 3.36 23.13 1.50
N MET A 198 2.62 22.02 1.46
CA MET A 198 3.12 20.72 1.02
C MET A 198 2.42 20.18 -0.23
N VAL A 199 1.73 21.04 -1.00
CA VAL A 199 0.91 20.65 -2.17
C VAL A 199 1.59 19.69 -3.14
N SER A 200 2.88 19.88 -3.42
CA SER A 200 3.60 19.05 -4.38
C SER A 200 3.71 17.61 -3.89
N LEU A 201 3.92 17.38 -2.59
CA LEU A 201 3.92 16.04 -2.03
C LEU A 201 2.48 15.55 -1.82
N THR A 202 1.73 16.21 -0.94
CA THR A 202 0.49 15.66 -0.36
C THR A 202 -0.67 15.62 -1.33
N HIS A 203 -0.66 16.52 -2.33
CA HIS A 203 -1.75 16.69 -3.29
C HIS A 203 -1.33 16.41 -4.73
N GLN A 204 -0.10 15.95 -4.98
CA GLN A 204 0.33 15.61 -6.32
C GLN A 204 1.11 14.30 -6.35
N GLN A 205 2.33 14.25 -5.78
CA GLN A 205 3.13 13.02 -5.87
C GLN A 205 2.51 11.87 -5.07
N LEU A 206 2.07 12.11 -3.84
CA LEU A 206 1.47 11.07 -2.98
C LEU A 206 0.21 10.44 -3.61
N PRO A 207 -0.85 11.17 -3.98
CA PRO A 207 -2.05 10.59 -4.57
C PRO A 207 -1.82 9.99 -5.97
N LEU A 208 -0.82 10.46 -6.72
CA LEU A 208 -0.53 9.97 -8.07
C LEU A 208 0.54 8.87 -8.11
N SER A 209 1.24 8.61 -7.01
CA SER A 209 2.29 7.57 -6.95
C SER A 209 1.75 6.15 -7.14
N MET A 210 0.47 5.92 -6.78
CA MET A 210 -0.21 4.65 -7.00
C MET A 210 -1.74 4.85 -6.99
N PHE A 211 -2.40 4.48 -8.09
CA PHE A 211 -3.85 4.47 -8.22
C PHE A 211 -4.32 3.29 -9.07
N LEU A 212 -5.62 2.98 -9.03
CA LEU A 212 -6.16 1.86 -9.79
C LEU A 212 -6.16 2.14 -11.30
N GLU A 213 -5.70 1.14 -12.08
CA GLU A 213 -5.74 1.18 -13.55
C GLU A 213 -7.14 0.81 -14.07
N HIS A 214 -7.81 -0.11 -13.39
CA HIS A 214 -9.16 -0.58 -13.64
C HIS A 214 -10.01 -0.47 -12.37
N PRO A 215 -11.34 -0.27 -12.47
CA PRO A 215 -12.20 -0.30 -11.29
C PRO A 215 -12.04 -1.61 -10.51
N ASP A 216 -11.83 -1.51 -9.20
CA ASP A 216 -11.71 -2.67 -8.29
C ASP A 216 -12.00 -2.24 -6.85
N LEU A 217 -12.28 -3.19 -5.97
CA LEU A 217 -12.56 -3.00 -4.55
C LEU A 217 -13.75 -2.06 -4.25
N GLY A 218 -14.59 -1.79 -5.25
CA GLY A 218 -15.70 -0.84 -5.20
C GLY A 218 -15.29 0.62 -5.48
N TYR A 219 -14.10 0.85 -6.03
CA TYR A 219 -13.60 2.16 -6.44
C TYR A 219 -13.51 2.28 -7.96
N PRO A 220 -13.72 3.49 -8.53
CA PRO A 220 -13.43 3.74 -9.93
C PRO A 220 -11.91 3.66 -10.21
N ALA A 221 -11.56 3.45 -11.48
CA ALA A 221 -10.20 3.76 -11.92
C ALA A 221 -9.96 5.28 -11.90
N PHE A 222 -8.72 5.70 -11.64
CA PHE A 222 -8.41 7.12 -11.64
C PHE A 222 -8.31 7.65 -13.09
N HIS A 223 -9.27 8.48 -13.46
CA HIS A 223 -9.35 9.14 -14.77
C HIS A 223 -9.02 10.64 -14.73
N GLY A 224 -8.61 11.14 -13.55
CA GLY A 224 -8.24 12.54 -13.37
C GLY A 224 -6.92 12.94 -14.03
N ASN A 225 -6.52 14.18 -13.79
CA ASN A 225 -5.24 14.68 -14.28
C ASN A 225 -4.08 13.95 -13.58
N LYS A 226 -3.31 13.18 -14.35
CA LYS A 226 -2.16 12.38 -13.85
C LYS A 226 -0.86 13.17 -13.70
N ARG A 227 -0.88 14.49 -13.93
CA ARG A 227 0.29 15.37 -13.79
C ARG A 227 0.03 16.57 -12.88
N GLY A 228 -1.23 16.94 -12.68
CA GLY A 228 -1.64 18.10 -11.89
C GLY A 228 -1.75 17.80 -10.40
N ARG A 229 -1.91 18.87 -9.63
CA ARG A 229 -2.30 18.81 -8.22
C ARG A 229 -3.79 18.43 -8.14
N GLN A 230 -4.11 17.53 -7.23
CA GLN A 230 -5.46 17.08 -6.91
C GLN A 230 -6.04 17.95 -5.80
N SER A 231 -7.36 18.13 -5.78
CA SER A 231 -8.08 18.70 -4.63
C SER A 231 -8.33 17.62 -3.58
N ASP A 232 -8.64 18.03 -2.35
CA ASP A 232 -9.11 17.11 -1.31
C ASP A 232 -10.31 16.30 -1.79
N SER A 233 -11.31 17.00 -2.34
CA SER A 233 -12.51 16.38 -2.92
C SER A 233 -12.19 15.33 -3.99
N MET A 234 -11.17 15.56 -4.81
CA MET A 234 -10.74 14.58 -5.81
C MET A 234 -10.12 13.35 -5.12
N ILE A 235 -9.19 13.54 -4.18
CA ILE A 235 -8.53 12.45 -3.46
C ILE A 235 -9.54 11.63 -2.65
N ILE A 236 -10.48 12.29 -1.98
CA ILE A 236 -11.53 11.70 -1.16
C ILE A 236 -12.60 11.03 -2.03
N SER A 237 -12.91 11.54 -3.22
CA SER A 237 -13.84 10.88 -4.15
C SER A 237 -13.32 9.55 -4.72
N GLN A 238 -12.03 9.26 -4.53
CA GLN A 238 -11.44 7.94 -4.83
C GLN A 238 -11.58 6.96 -3.66
N LEU A 239 -12.41 7.30 -2.67
CA LEU A 239 -13.04 6.37 -1.73
C LEU A 239 -14.26 5.69 -2.36
#